data_AF-A0A8H7BUY1-F1
#
_entry.id   AF-A0A8H7BUY1-F1
#
_cell.length_a   1.000
_cell.length_b   1.000
_cell.length_c   1.000
_cell.angle_alpha   90.00
_cell.angle_beta   90.00
_cell.angle_gamma   90.00
#
_symmetry.space_group_name_H-M   'P 1'
#
loop_
_entity.id
_entity.type
_entity.pdbx_description
1 polymer ?
#
loop_
_entity_poly.entity_id
_entity_poly.type
_entity_poly.pdbx_seq_one_letter_code
_entity_poly.pdbx_strand_id
1 'polypeptide(L)'
;MSNTPVTKGTAVASKQVLLGKIVEEMKKEGITYRKEADIRSKISTIQIQFSKAADWLSNTGNGVMNDQRNLGRAEEDVQNYIKGEVVKICKYYYQLEPFFGDRPASRALFSNVTDGDDSSVAADLLGNMDNADNLDDEDTRESSVGALDSQRDKTLNRGKKRATFQESILNLWHEEHKQSADIAVKRAKFLEDKLEIERKKVDASERKAEAKLMQAKAIQVEAKVKAMKELIELGFTKEDAFDRVEQMFGH
;
A
#
# COMPACT_ATOMS: atom_id res chain seq x y z
N MET A 1 -21.30 -3.43 -61.71
CA MET A 1 -21.94 -2.64 -60.65
C MET A 1 -21.91 -3.45 -59.37
N SER A 2 -21.03 -3.13 -58.44
CA SER A 2 -20.99 -3.76 -57.12
C SER A 2 -20.50 -2.70 -56.13
N ASN A 3 -21.45 -1.92 -55.62
CA ASN A 3 -21.22 -0.97 -54.54
C ASN A 3 -21.04 -1.75 -53.24
N THR A 4 -19.82 -1.82 -52.74
CA THR A 4 -19.52 -2.16 -51.34
C THR A 4 -19.84 -0.96 -50.46
N PRO A 5 -20.61 -1.11 -49.36
CA PRO A 5 -20.85 -0.02 -48.43
C PRO A 5 -19.58 0.24 -47.61
N VAL A 6 -19.07 1.47 -47.73
CA VAL A 6 -18.01 2.02 -46.91
C VAL A 6 -18.42 1.95 -45.43
N THR A 7 -17.69 1.18 -44.64
CA THR A 7 -17.84 1.13 -43.18
C THR A 7 -17.60 2.53 -42.61
N LYS A 8 -18.66 3.15 -42.11
CA LYS A 8 -18.60 4.43 -41.39
C LYS A 8 -17.62 4.28 -40.23
N GLY A 9 -16.53 5.06 -40.27
CA GLY A 9 -15.62 5.22 -39.15
C GLY A 9 -16.42 5.58 -37.90
N THR A 10 -16.16 4.85 -36.82
CA THR A 10 -16.69 5.09 -35.48
C THR A 10 -16.39 6.53 -35.10
N ALA A 11 -17.39 7.40 -35.16
CA ALA A 11 -17.27 8.77 -34.65
C ALA A 11 -16.88 8.68 -33.18
N VAL A 12 -15.66 9.11 -32.86
CA VAL A 12 -15.17 9.18 -31.47
C VAL A 12 -16.06 10.20 -30.76
N ALA A 13 -17.05 9.72 -30.01
CA ALA A 13 -17.90 10.57 -29.21
C ALA A 13 -17.00 11.42 -28.30
N SER A 14 -17.24 12.74 -28.26
CA SER A 14 -16.43 13.62 -27.44
C SER A 14 -16.50 13.17 -25.97
N LYS A 15 -15.41 13.34 -25.22
CA LYS A 15 -15.34 12.95 -23.81
C LYS A 15 -16.52 13.52 -23.00
N GLN A 16 -17.01 14.70 -23.39
CA GLN A 16 -18.16 15.35 -22.76
C GLN A 16 -19.48 14.64 -23.04
N VAL A 17 -19.72 14.16 -24.27
CA VAL A 17 -20.91 13.35 -24.61
C VAL A 17 -20.93 12.04 -23.82
N LEU A 18 -19.78 11.40 -23.63
CA LEU A 18 -19.68 10.17 -22.82
C LEU A 18 -19.95 10.44 -21.33
N LEU A 19 -19.42 11.54 -20.79
CA LEU A 19 -19.71 11.94 -19.41
C LEU A 19 -21.20 12.25 -19.20
N GLY A 20 -21.85 12.90 -20.18
CA GLY A 20 -23.29 13.14 -20.16
C GLY A 20 -24.11 11.85 -20.09
N LYS A 21 -23.75 10.82 -20.86
CA LYS A 21 -24.39 9.49 -20.79
C LYS A 21 -24.25 8.84 -19.41
N ILE A 22 -23.07 8.95 -18.80
CA ILE A 22 -22.85 8.44 -17.44
C ILE A 22 -23.73 9.19 -16.43
N VAL A 23 -23.89 10.52 -16.54
CA VAL A 23 -24.82 11.28 -15.70
C VAL A 23 -26.26 10.79 -15.87
N GLU A 24 -26.68 10.51 -17.10
CA GLU A 24 -28.03 9.99 -17.37
C GLU A 24 -28.25 8.60 -16.75
N GLU A 25 -27.28 7.69 -16.85
CA GLU A 25 -27.36 6.40 -16.17
C GLU A 25 -27.38 6.55 -14.64
N MET A 26 -26.53 7.42 -14.09
CA MET A 26 -26.54 7.70 -12.64
C MET A 26 -27.90 8.25 -12.17
N LYS A 27 -28.56 9.07 -12.99
CA LYS A 27 -29.91 9.59 -12.68
C LYS A 27 -30.98 8.49 -12.72
N LYS A 28 -30.88 7.52 -13.64
CA LYS A 28 -31.80 6.36 -13.69
C LYS A 28 -31.71 5.52 -12.42
N GLU A 29 -30.51 5.41 -11.85
CA GLU A 29 -30.24 4.74 -10.57
C GLU A 29 -30.54 5.64 -9.34
N GLY A 30 -31.14 6.81 -9.54
CA GLY A 30 -31.53 7.74 -8.45
C GLY A 30 -30.42 8.65 -7.92
N ILE A 31 -29.23 8.64 -8.52
CA ILE A 31 -28.10 9.50 -8.13
C ILE A 31 -28.14 10.81 -8.94
N THR A 32 -28.86 11.80 -8.41
CA THR A 32 -29.14 13.06 -9.13
C THR A 32 -28.15 14.20 -8.83
N TYR A 33 -27.34 14.08 -7.78
CA TYR A 33 -26.50 15.17 -7.28
C TYR A 33 -25.13 15.31 -7.96
N ARG A 34 -24.70 14.31 -8.75
CA ARG A 34 -23.38 14.29 -9.39
C ARG A 34 -23.39 15.02 -10.73
N LYS A 35 -22.37 15.87 -10.95
CA LYS A 35 -22.17 16.58 -12.21
C LYS A 35 -21.11 15.88 -13.06
N GLU A 36 -21.09 16.20 -14.36
CA GLU A 36 -20.09 15.69 -15.32
C GLU A 36 -18.65 15.92 -14.85
N ALA A 37 -18.38 17.08 -14.23
CA ALA A 37 -17.06 17.40 -13.67
C ALA A 37 -16.66 16.48 -12.50
N ASP A 38 -17.61 16.12 -11.64
CA ASP A 38 -17.37 15.23 -10.50
C ASP A 38 -17.08 13.82 -10.99
N ILE A 39 -17.82 13.37 -12.01
CA ILE A 39 -17.63 12.06 -12.63
C ILE A 39 -16.27 11.99 -13.32
N ARG A 40 -15.89 13.03 -14.07
CA ARG A 40 -14.57 13.11 -14.71
C ARG A 40 -13.45 13.01 -13.66
N SER A 41 -13.54 13.80 -12.60
CA SER A 41 -12.56 13.78 -11.51
C SER A 41 -12.48 12.41 -10.83
N LYS A 42 -13.64 11.77 -10.60
CA LYS A 42 -13.71 10.44 -10.01
C LYS A 42 -13.08 9.37 -10.90
N ILE A 43 -13.33 9.40 -12.21
CA ILE A 43 -12.70 8.49 -13.18
C ILE A 43 -11.18 8.67 -13.18
N SER A 44 -10.69 9.92 -13.20
CA SER A 44 -9.25 10.20 -13.12
C SER A 44 -8.63 9.68 -11.82
N THR A 45 -9.33 9.83 -10.68
CA THR A 45 -8.85 9.30 -9.40
C THR A 45 -8.77 7.77 -9.42
N ILE A 46 -9.80 7.11 -9.95
CA ILE A 46 -9.84 5.65 -10.08
C ILE A 46 -8.70 5.17 -10.98
N GLN A 47 -8.42 5.87 -12.08
CA GLN A 47 -7.30 5.56 -12.96
C GLN A 47 -5.95 5.67 -12.24
N ILE A 48 -5.72 6.74 -11.47
CA ILE A 48 -4.50 6.91 -10.68
C ILE A 48 -4.35 5.79 -9.64
N GLN A 49 -5.43 5.42 -8.95
CA GLN A 49 -5.42 4.33 -7.98
C GLN A 49 -5.11 2.99 -8.65
N PHE A 50 -5.68 2.73 -9.83
CA PHE A 50 -5.40 1.52 -10.60
C PHE A 50 -3.92 1.44 -11.01
N SER A 51 -3.36 2.49 -11.59
CA SER A 51 -1.94 2.52 -11.97
C SER A 51 -1.03 2.30 -10.76
N LYS A 52 -1.30 2.97 -9.63
CA LYS A 52 -0.53 2.75 -8.40
C LYS A 52 -0.60 1.31 -7.89
N ALA A 53 -1.76 0.67 -7.97
CA ALA A 53 -1.93 -0.72 -7.60
C ALA A 53 -1.18 -1.67 -8.55
N ALA A 54 -1.20 -1.38 -9.86
CA ALA A 54 -0.45 -2.14 -10.86
C ALA A 54 1.07 -1.98 -10.68
N ASP A 55 1.55 -0.78 -10.38
CA ASP A 55 2.96 -0.50 -10.09
C ASP A 55 3.40 -1.19 -8.80
N TRP A 56 2.56 -1.12 -7.77
CA TRP A 56 2.81 -1.83 -6.52
C TRP A 56 2.90 -3.34 -6.75
N LEU A 57 2.01 -3.91 -7.55
CA LEU A 57 2.04 -5.34 -7.89
C LEU A 57 3.31 -5.71 -8.65
N SER A 58 3.75 -4.86 -9.58
CA SER A 58 4.93 -5.10 -10.42
C SER A 58 6.25 -4.96 -9.65
N ASN A 59 6.37 -3.97 -8.76
CA ASN A 59 7.63 -3.63 -8.09
C ASN A 59 7.73 -4.23 -6.68
N THR A 60 6.66 -4.11 -5.88
CA THR A 60 6.65 -4.51 -4.46
C THR A 60 5.99 -5.86 -4.25
N GLY A 61 4.97 -6.19 -5.05
CA GLY A 61 4.18 -7.42 -4.96
C GLY A 61 5.04 -8.68 -5.14
N ASN A 62 6.06 -8.63 -6.00
CA ASN A 62 7.00 -9.74 -6.19
C ASN A 62 7.90 -9.98 -4.97
N GLY A 63 8.39 -8.92 -4.32
CA GLY A 63 9.19 -9.03 -3.10
C GLY A 63 8.37 -9.58 -1.93
N VAL A 64 7.16 -9.04 -1.74
CA VAL A 64 6.20 -9.52 -0.73
C VAL A 64 5.81 -10.97 -0.97
N MET A 65 5.60 -11.38 -2.22
CA MET A 65 5.30 -12.77 -2.58
C MET A 65 6.44 -13.71 -2.20
N ASN A 66 7.69 -13.29 -2.43
CA ASN A 66 8.87 -14.07 -2.08
C ASN A 66 9.05 -14.16 -0.55
N ASP A 67 8.86 -13.05 0.17
CA ASP A 67 8.96 -13.01 1.64
C ASP A 67 7.91 -13.92 2.30
N GLN A 68 6.65 -13.87 1.84
CA GLN A 68 5.60 -14.74 2.37
C GLN A 68 5.81 -16.22 2.01
N ARG A 69 6.39 -16.51 0.84
CA ARG A 69 6.79 -17.87 0.45
C ARG A 69 7.94 -18.40 1.34
N ASN A 70 8.94 -17.56 1.64
CA ASN A 70 10.06 -17.90 2.52
C ASN A 70 9.63 -18.15 3.98
N LEU A 71 8.52 -17.54 4.40
CA LEU A 71 7.86 -17.80 5.69
C LEU A 71 7.09 -19.14 5.73
N GLY A 72 7.10 -19.92 4.65
CA GLY A 72 6.48 -21.25 4.59
C GLY A 72 4.95 -21.23 4.48
N ARG A 73 4.34 -20.10 4.08
CA ARG A 73 2.88 -20.04 3.86
C ARG A 73 2.47 -20.81 2.61
N ALA A 74 1.26 -21.37 2.65
CA ALA A 74 0.62 -21.94 1.48
C ALA A 74 0.43 -20.87 0.39
N GLU A 75 0.57 -21.27 -0.88
CA GLU A 75 0.52 -20.35 -2.02
C GLU A 75 -0.80 -19.55 -2.10
N GLU A 76 -1.92 -20.16 -1.69
CA GLU A 76 -3.22 -19.52 -1.62
C GLU A 76 -3.27 -18.37 -0.60
N ASP A 77 -2.64 -18.54 0.57
CA ASP A 77 -2.58 -17.50 1.61
C ASP A 77 -1.74 -16.30 1.16
N VAL A 78 -0.65 -16.57 0.44
CA VAL A 78 0.19 -15.52 -0.15
C VAL A 78 -0.60 -14.72 -1.18
N GLN A 79 -1.33 -15.41 -2.06
CA GLN A 79 -2.15 -14.75 -3.06
C GLN A 79 -3.28 -13.93 -2.44
N ASN A 80 -3.93 -14.45 -1.38
CA ASN A 80 -4.97 -13.72 -0.65
C ASN A 80 -4.42 -12.49 0.08
N TYR A 81 -3.20 -12.57 0.62
CA TYR A 81 -2.52 -11.43 1.22
C TYR A 81 -2.24 -10.33 0.19
N ILE A 82 -1.68 -10.71 -0.97
CA ILE A 82 -1.40 -9.77 -2.08
C ILE A 82 -2.71 -9.15 -2.59
N LYS A 83 -3.75 -9.95 -2.80
CA LYS A 83 -5.09 -9.47 -3.15
C LYS A 83 -5.61 -8.46 -2.14
N GLY A 84 -5.42 -8.73 -0.85
CA GLY A 84 -5.79 -7.83 0.23
C GLY A 84 -5.07 -6.48 0.17
N GLU A 85 -3.75 -6.46 -0.07
CA GLU A 85 -2.98 -5.22 -0.19
C GLU A 85 -3.36 -4.41 -1.44
N VAL A 86 -3.56 -5.07 -2.59
CA VAL A 86 -4.01 -4.42 -3.83
C VAL A 86 -5.38 -3.76 -3.65
N VAL A 87 -6.32 -4.42 -2.99
CA VAL A 87 -7.66 -3.89 -2.72
C VAL A 87 -7.62 -2.66 -1.80
N LYS A 88 -6.64 -2.54 -0.89
CA LYS A 88 -6.45 -1.33 -0.08
C LYS A 88 -6.04 -0.13 -0.93
N ILE A 89 -5.24 -0.34 -1.97
CA ILE A 89 -4.78 0.71 -2.88
C ILE A 89 -5.87 1.08 -3.88
N CYS A 90 -6.52 0.08 -4.48
CA CYS A 90 -7.60 0.25 -5.43
C CYS A 90 -8.71 -0.76 -5.16
N LYS A 91 -9.81 -0.29 -4.55
CA LYS A 91 -10.96 -1.13 -4.15
C LYS A 91 -11.55 -1.95 -5.30
N TYR A 92 -11.52 -1.41 -6.51
CA TYR A 92 -12.12 -2.03 -7.70
C TYR A 92 -11.07 -2.61 -8.66
N TYR A 93 -9.83 -2.83 -8.21
CA TYR A 93 -8.71 -3.22 -9.07
C TYR A 93 -9.04 -4.38 -10.03
N TYR A 94 -9.51 -5.51 -9.48
CA TYR A 94 -9.83 -6.71 -10.28
C TYR A 94 -11.03 -6.54 -11.21
N GLN A 95 -11.94 -5.61 -10.90
CA GLN A 95 -13.06 -5.27 -11.79
C GLN A 95 -12.63 -4.34 -12.92
N LEU A 96 -11.56 -3.57 -12.70
CA LEU A 96 -11.01 -2.59 -13.64
C LEU A 96 -9.90 -3.19 -14.51
N GLU A 97 -9.27 -4.27 -14.09
CA GLU A 97 -8.19 -4.97 -14.81
C GLU A 97 -8.56 -5.30 -16.27
N PRO A 98 -9.76 -5.80 -16.61
CA PRO A 98 -10.13 -6.05 -18.02
C PRO A 98 -10.25 -4.78 -18.88
N PHE A 99 -10.39 -3.61 -18.25
CA PHE A 99 -10.59 -2.33 -18.95
C PHE A 99 -9.31 -1.48 -19.01
N PHE A 100 -8.46 -1.60 -18.00
CA PHE A 100 -7.23 -0.82 -17.86
C PHE A 100 -5.96 -1.65 -18.14
N GLY A 101 -5.99 -2.98 -17.99
CA GLY A 101 -4.81 -3.85 -18.16
C GLY A 101 -4.21 -3.83 -19.57
N ASP A 102 -5.05 -3.70 -20.60
CA ASP A 102 -4.62 -3.68 -22.01
C ASP A 102 -4.25 -2.28 -22.53
N ARG A 103 -4.37 -1.22 -21.71
CA ARG A 103 -4.02 0.14 -22.15
C ARG A 103 -2.59 0.51 -21.73
N PRO A 104 -1.72 0.92 -22.69
CA PRO A 104 -0.40 1.46 -22.38
C PRO A 104 -0.44 2.66 -21.40
N ALA A 105 -1.54 3.42 -21.41
CA ALA A 105 -1.77 4.55 -20.51
C ALA A 105 -2.04 4.17 -19.03
N SER A 106 -2.05 2.88 -18.71
CA SER A 106 -2.32 2.36 -17.37
C SER A 106 -1.11 1.68 -16.71
N ARG A 107 -0.08 1.35 -17.51
CA ARG A 107 1.27 1.06 -17.00
C ARG A 107 1.93 2.39 -16.65
N ALA A 108 2.38 2.58 -15.41
CA ALA A 108 3.16 3.77 -15.12
C ALA A 108 4.47 3.72 -15.91
N LEU A 109 4.66 4.70 -16.76
CA LEU A 109 5.93 5.01 -17.43
C LEU A 109 6.85 5.71 -16.43
N PHE A 110 7.23 5.03 -15.37
CA PHE A 110 8.35 5.45 -14.52
C PHE A 110 9.25 4.23 -14.29
N SER A 111 9.87 3.77 -15.37
CA SER A 111 11.07 2.94 -15.28
C SER A 111 12.26 3.89 -15.38
N ASN A 112 13.03 3.98 -14.29
CA ASN A 112 14.36 4.58 -14.32
C ASN A 112 15.23 3.76 -15.27
N VAL A 113 15.40 4.25 -16.50
CA VAL A 113 16.45 3.80 -17.40
C VAL A 113 17.30 5.03 -17.71
N THR A 114 18.43 5.11 -17.01
CA THR A 114 19.58 5.86 -17.50
C THR A 114 20.20 5.09 -18.65
N ASP A 115 20.64 5.85 -19.66
CA ASP A 115 21.44 5.48 -20.83
C ASP A 115 20.71 5.03 -22.11
N GLY A 116 20.80 5.91 -23.12
CA GLY A 116 20.86 5.52 -24.53
C GLY A 116 19.66 5.89 -25.40
N ASP A 117 19.67 7.13 -25.88
CA ASP A 117 19.29 7.59 -27.24
C ASP A 117 17.95 7.15 -27.91
N ASP A 118 17.25 8.20 -28.38
CA ASP A 118 16.16 8.28 -29.38
C ASP A 118 14.81 7.55 -29.15
N SER A 119 13.79 8.30 -28.68
CA SER A 119 12.72 8.80 -29.57
C SER A 119 11.56 9.46 -28.79
N SER A 120 11.49 10.77 -28.98
CA SER A 120 10.37 11.73 -28.88
C SER A 120 8.93 11.17 -28.78
N VAL A 121 8.30 11.27 -27.59
CA VAL A 121 6.86 11.58 -27.41
C VAL A 121 6.51 12.15 -26.01
N ALA A 122 7.48 12.37 -25.11
CA ALA A 122 7.21 12.72 -23.71
C ALA A 122 7.41 14.21 -23.32
N ALA A 123 7.64 15.11 -24.29
CA ALA A 123 7.89 16.52 -24.00
C ALA A 123 6.60 17.41 -23.97
N ASP A 124 5.45 16.90 -24.39
CA ASP A 124 4.26 17.74 -24.65
C ASP A 124 3.24 17.82 -23.49
N LEU A 125 3.59 17.35 -22.29
CA LEU A 125 2.68 17.37 -21.13
C LEU A 125 3.16 18.22 -19.95
N LEU A 126 4.34 18.86 -20.05
CA LEU A 126 4.91 19.65 -18.94
C LEU A 126 5.50 21.02 -19.32
N GLY A 127 5.11 21.62 -20.46
CA GLY A 127 5.54 22.99 -20.76
C GLY A 127 4.71 23.69 -21.82
N ASN A 128 3.71 24.47 -21.40
CA ASN A 128 3.38 25.80 -21.93
C ASN A 128 2.04 26.29 -21.34
N MET A 129 2.13 27.05 -20.26
CA MET A 129 1.10 28.05 -19.96
C MET A 129 1.79 29.40 -19.75
N ASP A 130 2.58 29.80 -20.74
CA ASP A 130 2.91 31.19 -20.99
C ASP A 130 2.00 31.69 -22.12
N ASN A 131 1.31 32.78 -21.82
CA ASN A 131 0.31 33.44 -22.65
C ASN A 131 0.87 33.81 -24.02
N ALA A 132 0.12 33.45 -25.06
CA ALA A 132 0.31 34.02 -26.39
C ALA A 132 -0.20 35.47 -26.42
N ASP A 133 0.72 36.36 -26.79
CA ASP A 133 0.60 37.50 -27.69
C ASP A 133 -0.71 38.29 -27.76
N ASN A 134 -0.57 39.61 -27.58
CA ASN A 134 -0.82 40.52 -28.70
C ASN A 134 0.15 41.70 -28.61
N LEU A 135 1.00 41.84 -29.64
CA LEU A 135 1.88 42.98 -29.90
C LEU A 135 1.13 44.06 -30.71
N ASP A 136 1.32 45.31 -30.27
CA ASP A 136 1.44 46.60 -31.00
C ASP A 136 0.32 47.02 -31.98
N ASP A 137 -0.09 48.30 -32.11
CA ASP A 137 0.47 49.57 -31.66
C ASP A 137 -0.60 50.70 -31.72
N GLU A 138 -0.33 51.74 -30.94
CA GLU A 138 -0.78 53.15 -30.89
C GLU A 138 -2.14 53.75 -31.35
N ASP A 139 -2.64 54.57 -30.41
CA ASP A 139 -3.24 55.92 -30.46
C ASP A 139 -4.53 56.21 -31.26
N THR A 140 -5.59 56.63 -30.55
CA THR A 140 -6.18 58.00 -30.63
C THR A 140 -7.39 58.12 -29.67
N ARG A 141 -7.41 59.26 -28.99
CA ARG A 141 -8.37 59.84 -28.02
C ARG A 141 -9.89 59.76 -28.31
N GLU A 142 -10.61 59.86 -27.18
CA GLU A 142 -11.91 60.53 -26.91
C GLU A 142 -13.23 59.73 -26.75
N SER A 143 -13.70 59.73 -25.49
CA SER A 143 -15.07 60.00 -25.00
C SER A 143 -16.25 59.12 -25.42
N SER A 144 -16.78 58.32 -24.47
CA SER A 144 -18.11 58.55 -23.89
C SER A 144 -18.59 57.41 -22.96
N VAL A 145 -19.04 57.84 -21.78
CA VAL A 145 -19.99 57.26 -20.82
C VAL A 145 -20.84 56.04 -21.23
N GLY A 146 -20.90 55.03 -20.34
CA GLY A 146 -22.14 54.28 -20.08
C GLY A 146 -22.01 52.77 -19.81
N ALA A 147 -22.58 52.32 -18.69
CA ALA A 147 -22.95 50.94 -18.33
C ALA A 147 -21.86 49.99 -17.78
N LEU A 148 -21.41 50.26 -16.55
CA LEU A 148 -20.74 49.28 -15.68
C LEU A 148 -21.60 49.02 -14.43
N ASP A 149 -22.67 48.23 -14.55
CA ASP A 149 -23.36 47.73 -13.35
C ASP A 149 -24.14 46.42 -13.55
N SER A 150 -23.43 45.29 -13.69
CA SER A 150 -24.02 43.95 -13.46
C SER A 150 -23.06 42.75 -13.44
N GLN A 151 -21.74 42.95 -13.61
CA GLN A 151 -20.79 41.82 -13.70
C GLN A 151 -19.91 41.57 -12.46
N ARG A 152 -19.96 42.42 -11.43
CA ARG A 152 -19.06 42.31 -10.26
C ARG A 152 -19.47 41.30 -9.18
N ASP A 153 -20.74 40.90 -9.11
CA ASP A 153 -21.23 40.02 -8.01
C ASP A 153 -21.03 38.51 -8.26
N LYS A 154 -20.84 38.09 -9.50
CA LYS A 154 -20.73 36.64 -9.82
C LYS A 154 -19.33 36.06 -9.57
N THR A 155 -18.29 36.90 -9.48
CA THR A 155 -16.89 36.46 -9.36
C THR A 155 -16.49 36.16 -7.90
N LEU A 156 -16.99 36.92 -6.93
CA LEU A 156 -16.72 36.72 -5.50
C LEU A 156 -17.33 35.42 -4.92
N ASN A 157 -18.45 34.97 -5.47
CA ASN A 157 -19.16 33.78 -4.97
C ASN A 157 -18.56 32.43 -5.46
N ARG A 158 -17.84 32.42 -6.60
CA ARG A 158 -17.12 31.24 -7.11
C ARG A 158 -15.85 30.92 -6.30
N GLY A 159 -15.16 31.93 -5.79
CA GLY A 159 -13.98 31.77 -4.93
C GLY A 159 -14.31 31.14 -3.57
N LYS A 160 -15.35 31.65 -2.89
CA LYS A 160 -15.83 31.10 -1.61
C LYS A 160 -16.33 29.64 -1.71
N LYS A 161 -16.98 29.27 -2.81
CA LYS A 161 -17.45 27.88 -3.04
C LYS A 161 -16.32 26.91 -3.42
N ARG A 162 -15.25 27.39 -4.07
CA ARG A 162 -14.04 26.57 -4.32
C ARG A 162 -13.24 26.36 -3.05
N ALA A 163 -13.06 27.40 -2.23
CA ALA A 163 -12.35 27.31 -0.96
C ALA A 163 -13.03 26.30 0.00
N THR A 164 -14.35 26.40 0.17
CA THR A 164 -15.12 25.48 1.03
C THR A 164 -15.14 24.02 0.55
N PHE A 165 -15.14 23.78 -0.76
CA PHE A 165 -15.04 22.41 -1.30
C PHE A 165 -13.63 21.82 -1.13
N GLN A 166 -12.59 22.63 -1.35
CA GLN A 166 -11.19 22.21 -1.21
C GLN A 166 -10.86 21.91 0.26
N GLU A 167 -11.40 22.69 1.19
CA GLU A 167 -11.30 22.49 2.64
C GLU A 167 -12.06 21.23 3.11
N SER A 168 -13.21 20.93 2.51
CA SER A 168 -13.95 19.68 2.77
C SER A 168 -13.19 18.43 2.31
N ILE A 169 -12.48 18.50 1.18
CA ILE A 169 -11.62 17.42 0.68
C ILE A 169 -10.41 17.23 1.60
N LEU A 170 -9.76 18.32 2.03
CA LEU A 170 -8.62 18.25 2.95
C LEU A 170 -9.01 17.63 4.30
N ASN A 171 -10.18 17.98 4.82
CA ASN A 171 -10.69 17.44 6.08
C ASN A 171 -11.03 15.96 5.97
N LEU A 172 -11.61 15.50 4.85
CA LEU A 172 -11.82 14.07 4.57
C LEU A 172 -10.50 13.30 4.53
N TRP A 173 -9.46 13.85 3.90
CA TRP A 173 -8.13 13.24 3.87
C TRP A 173 -7.48 13.20 5.25
N HIS A 174 -7.59 14.27 6.04
CA HIS A 174 -7.09 14.28 7.42
C HIS A 174 -7.80 13.27 8.32
N GLU A 175 -9.13 13.14 8.18
CA GLU A 175 -9.92 12.17 8.96
C GLU A 175 -9.59 10.72 8.56
N GLU A 176 -9.41 10.44 7.27
CA GLU A 176 -9.05 9.12 6.75
C GLU A 176 -7.60 8.74 7.14
N HIS A 177 -6.67 9.69 7.11
CA HIS A 177 -5.30 9.49 7.60
C HIS A 177 -5.26 9.28 9.12
N LYS A 178 -6.10 9.98 9.89
CA LYS A 178 -6.22 9.80 11.33
C LYS A 178 -6.77 8.41 11.67
N GLN A 179 -7.82 7.96 11.00
CA GLN A 179 -8.36 6.61 11.16
C GLN A 179 -7.35 5.53 10.75
N SER A 180 -6.62 5.75 9.66
CA SER A 180 -5.56 4.84 9.22
C SER A 180 -4.41 4.77 10.23
N ALA A 181 -4.03 5.90 10.84
CA ALA A 181 -3.04 5.95 11.90
C ALA A 181 -3.51 5.20 13.16
N ASP A 182 -4.77 5.40 13.58
CA ASP A 182 -5.35 4.69 14.73
C ASP A 182 -5.39 3.17 14.51
N ILE A 183 -5.72 2.72 13.30
CA ILE A 183 -5.70 1.30 12.94
C ILE A 183 -4.27 0.75 12.94
N ALA A 184 -3.30 1.51 12.41
CA ALA A 184 -1.90 1.13 12.42
C ALA A 184 -1.35 1.02 13.85
N VAL A 185 -1.66 1.96 14.73
CA VAL A 185 -1.27 1.93 16.15
C VAL A 185 -1.86 0.72 16.86
N LYS A 186 -3.15 0.41 16.64
CA LYS A 186 -3.80 -0.78 17.22
C LYS A 186 -3.14 -2.07 16.76
N ARG A 187 -2.75 -2.16 15.48
CA ARG A 187 -2.04 -3.33 14.93
C ARG A 187 -0.62 -3.44 15.49
N ALA A 188 0.11 -2.34 15.60
CA ALA A 188 1.44 -2.32 16.20
C ALA A 188 1.40 -2.80 17.65
N LYS A 189 0.44 -2.30 18.44
CA LYS A 189 0.22 -2.73 19.82
C LYS A 189 -0.09 -4.23 19.92
N PHE A 190 -0.97 -4.75 19.05
CA PHE A 190 -1.27 -6.18 19.02
C PHE A 190 -0.04 -7.05 18.69
N LEU A 191 0.82 -6.59 17.77
CA LEU A 191 2.06 -7.28 17.44
C LEU A 191 3.06 -7.25 18.60
N GLU A 192 3.16 -6.14 19.31
CA GLU A 192 3.98 -6.00 20.51
C GLU A 192 3.52 -6.94 21.63
N ASP A 193 2.21 -6.95 21.93
CA ASP A 193 1.61 -7.89 22.90
C ASP A 193 1.90 -9.35 22.51
N LYS A 194 1.81 -9.68 21.22
CA LYS A 194 2.12 -11.02 20.71
C LYS A 194 3.60 -11.38 20.89
N LEU A 195 4.51 -10.47 20.60
CA LEU A 195 5.94 -10.67 20.80
C LEU A 195 6.28 -10.85 22.28
N GLU A 196 5.62 -10.11 23.17
CA GLU A 196 5.85 -10.25 24.61
C GLU A 196 5.39 -11.62 25.12
N ILE A 197 4.26 -12.15 24.62
CA ILE A 197 3.81 -13.50 24.95
C ILE A 197 4.83 -14.55 24.51
N GLU A 198 5.36 -14.44 23.29
CA GLU A 198 6.38 -15.38 22.79
C GLU A 198 7.67 -15.29 23.61
N ARG A 199 8.11 -14.08 23.98
CA ARG A 199 9.28 -13.90 24.87
C ARG A 199 9.06 -14.58 26.21
N LYS A 200 7.89 -14.41 26.84
CA LYS A 200 7.55 -15.09 28.11
C LYS A 200 7.54 -16.61 27.97
N LYS A 201 7.12 -17.15 26.83
CA LYS A 201 7.18 -18.60 26.56
C LYS A 201 8.62 -19.10 26.44
N VAL A 202 9.48 -18.35 25.74
CA VAL A 202 10.92 -18.68 25.63
C VAL A 202 11.56 -18.68 27.00
N ASP A 203 11.40 -17.61 27.79
CA ASP A 203 11.94 -17.51 29.15
C ASP A 203 11.44 -18.65 30.06
N ALA A 204 10.17 -19.04 29.94
CA ALA A 204 9.61 -20.16 30.70
C ALA A 204 10.21 -21.51 30.26
N SER A 205 10.46 -21.67 28.96
CA SER A 205 11.09 -22.88 28.41
C SER A 205 12.56 -22.99 28.83
N GLU A 206 13.29 -21.88 28.86
CA GLU A 206 14.69 -21.82 29.32
C GLU A 206 14.79 -22.16 30.80
N ARG A 207 13.98 -21.53 31.66
CA ARG A 207 13.94 -21.88 33.09
C ARG A 207 13.61 -23.34 33.33
N LYS A 208 12.72 -23.93 32.52
CA LYS A 208 12.40 -25.36 32.61
C LYS A 208 13.58 -26.24 32.18
N ALA A 209 14.33 -25.84 31.16
CA ALA A 209 15.53 -26.55 30.73
C ALA A 209 16.64 -26.45 31.78
N GLU A 210 16.87 -25.27 32.34
CA GLU A 210 17.81 -25.04 33.44
C GLU A 210 17.47 -25.86 34.68
N ALA A 211 16.18 -25.89 35.08
CA ALA A 211 15.71 -26.70 36.20
C ALA A 211 15.96 -28.20 35.97
N LYS A 212 15.73 -28.70 34.75
CA LYS A 212 16.05 -30.10 34.40
C LYS A 212 17.55 -30.38 34.46
N LEU A 213 18.39 -29.46 33.98
CA LEU A 213 19.83 -29.60 34.05
C LEU A 213 20.31 -29.60 35.51
N MET A 214 19.77 -28.72 36.35
CA MET A 214 20.07 -28.67 37.78
C MET A 214 19.64 -29.96 38.49
N GLN A 215 18.46 -30.48 38.16
CA GLN A 215 17.96 -31.74 38.70
C GLN A 215 18.85 -32.92 38.27
N ALA A 216 19.27 -32.97 37.01
CA ALA A 216 20.18 -34.00 36.51
C ALA A 216 21.54 -33.95 37.23
N LYS A 217 22.09 -32.75 37.44
CA LYS A 217 23.33 -32.56 38.21
C LYS A 217 23.16 -32.99 39.67
N ALA A 218 22.04 -32.65 40.30
CA ALA A 218 21.76 -33.05 41.68
C ALA A 218 21.68 -34.59 41.82
N ILE A 219 20.98 -35.27 40.90
CA ILE A 219 20.91 -36.73 40.84
C ILE A 219 22.30 -37.34 40.65
N GLN A 220 23.13 -36.75 39.78
CA GLN A 220 24.49 -37.23 39.56
C GLN A 220 25.36 -37.09 40.82
N VAL A 221 25.27 -35.96 41.54
CA VAL A 221 25.97 -35.75 42.81
C VAL A 221 25.50 -36.76 43.86
N GLU A 222 24.19 -36.99 43.97
CA GLU A 222 23.64 -37.98 44.90
C GLU A 222 24.13 -39.40 44.58
N ALA A 223 24.17 -39.77 43.30
CA ALA A 223 24.73 -41.05 42.85
C ALA A 223 26.22 -41.18 43.18
N LYS A 224 27.03 -40.12 42.97
CA LYS A 224 28.46 -40.09 43.36
C LYS A 224 28.64 -40.28 44.86
N VAL A 225 27.86 -39.56 45.68
CA VAL A 225 27.92 -39.68 47.15
C VAL A 225 27.52 -41.08 47.61
N LYS A 226 26.49 -41.68 47.00
CA LYS A 226 26.06 -43.04 47.31
C LYS A 226 27.16 -44.06 46.97
N ALA A 227 27.72 -44.00 45.76
CA ALA A 227 28.82 -44.87 45.35
C ALA A 227 30.05 -44.72 46.26
N MET A 228 30.38 -43.50 46.67
CA MET A 228 31.50 -43.25 47.59
C MET A 228 31.26 -43.90 48.96
N LYS A 229 30.03 -43.84 49.50
CA LYS A 229 29.68 -44.49 50.77
C LYS A 229 29.79 -46.01 50.67
N GLU A 230 29.30 -46.61 49.59
CA GLU A 230 29.38 -48.06 49.36
C GLU A 230 30.84 -48.55 49.28
N LEU A 231 31.73 -47.79 48.63
CA LEU A 231 33.16 -48.12 48.59
C LEU A 231 33.84 -48.01 49.97
N ILE A 232 33.49 -46.99 50.75
CA ILE A 232 34.01 -46.86 52.13
C ILE A 232 33.53 -48.03 53.00
N GLU A 233 32.27 -48.47 52.85
CA GLU A 233 31.72 -49.64 53.57
C GLU A 233 32.43 -50.95 53.16
N LEU A 234 32.90 -51.05 51.92
CA LEU A 234 33.71 -52.17 51.42
C LEU A 234 35.18 -52.14 51.89
N GLY A 235 35.57 -51.14 52.68
CA GLY A 235 36.90 -51.05 53.30
C GLY A 235 37.93 -50.24 52.49
N PHE A 236 37.52 -49.53 51.44
CA PHE A 236 38.41 -48.61 50.72
C PHE A 236 38.69 -47.35 51.57
N THR A 237 39.89 -46.78 51.40
CA THR A 237 40.22 -45.47 51.99
C THR A 237 39.40 -44.36 51.32
N LYS A 238 39.27 -43.20 51.98
CA LYS A 238 38.48 -42.08 51.44
C LYS A 238 39.10 -41.53 50.15
N GLU A 239 40.43 -41.48 50.06
CA GLU A 239 41.14 -41.06 48.85
C GLU A 239 40.90 -42.05 47.69
N ASP A 240 41.07 -43.35 47.92
CA ASP A 240 40.87 -44.37 46.87
C ASP A 240 39.42 -44.42 46.38
N ALA A 241 38.45 -44.25 47.28
CA ALA A 241 37.02 -44.20 46.93
C ALA A 241 36.67 -42.96 46.10
N PHE A 242 37.31 -41.82 46.35
CA PHE A 242 37.11 -40.60 45.57
C PHE A 242 37.62 -40.78 44.13
N ASP A 243 38.85 -41.24 43.96
CA ASP A 243 39.47 -41.46 42.64
C ASP A 243 38.66 -42.46 41.80
N ARG A 244 38.14 -43.52 42.44
CA ARG A 244 37.28 -44.52 41.78
C ARG A 244 35.96 -43.92 41.31
N VAL A 245 35.32 -43.08 42.13
CA VAL A 245 34.05 -42.41 41.79
C VAL A 245 34.27 -41.36 40.70
N GLU A 246 35.38 -40.63 40.72
CA GLU A 246 35.75 -39.77 39.60
C GLU A 246 35.97 -40.55 38.31
N GLN A 247 36.60 -41.73 38.37
CA GLN A 247 36.78 -42.58 37.19
C GLN A 247 35.46 -43.16 36.64
N MET A 248 34.49 -43.46 37.52
CA MET A 248 33.18 -44.01 37.13
C MET A 248 32.21 -42.96 36.58
N PHE A 249 32.31 -41.71 37.02
CA PHE A 249 31.38 -40.63 36.67
C PHE A 249 32.05 -39.43 35.97
N GLY A 250 33.34 -39.56 35.63
CA GLY A 250 34.13 -38.56 34.92
C GLY A 250 34.02 -38.72 33.42
N HIS A 251 33.20 -37.87 32.81
CA HIS A 251 33.25 -37.47 31.40
C HIS A 251 32.94 -35.98 31.30
#